data_AF-A0A7W0YYM0-F1
#
_entry.id   AF-A0A7W0YYM0-F1
#
_cell.length_a   1.000
_cell.length_b   1.000
_cell.length_c   1.000
_cell.angle_alpha   90.00
_cell.angle_beta   90.00
_cell.angle_gamma   90.00
#
_symmetry.space_group_name_H-M   'P 1'
#
loop_
_entity.id
_entity.type
_entity.pdbx_description
1 polymer ?
#
loop_
_entity_poly.entity_id
_entity_poly.type
_entity_poly.pdbx_seq_one_letter_code
_entity_poly.pdbx_strand_id
1 'polypeptide(L)'
;AAGERLSAWSRHLNSEVPGAVLRERLRLPRATLASAEMALDRGLLSVRGFDRVLRVAWTLADLTGLTSPSTAEVDTAVGLRLRRIG
;
A
#
# COMPACT_ATOMS: atom_id res chain seq x y z
N ALA A 1 3.04 7.88 13.70
CA ALA A 1 2.85 7.40 12.30
C ALA A 1 2.39 5.93 12.26
N ALA A 2 3.25 4.94 11.95
CA ALA A 2 2.85 3.53 11.87
C ALA A 2 2.49 2.90 13.22
N GLY A 3 3.40 2.99 14.21
CA GLY A 3 3.21 2.33 15.52
C GLY A 3 1.94 2.79 16.26
N GLU A 4 1.63 4.09 16.19
CA GLU A 4 0.38 4.63 16.76
C GLU A 4 -0.85 4.08 16.03
N ARG A 5 -0.88 4.18 14.69
CA ARG A 5 -2.01 3.74 13.86
C ARG A 5 -2.24 2.23 13.98
N LEU A 6 -1.19 1.43 14.09
CA LEU A 6 -1.25 -0.03 14.05
C LEU A 6 -1.40 -0.68 15.44
N SER A 7 -1.30 0.12 16.51
CA SER A 7 -1.45 -0.34 17.90
C SER A 7 -2.75 -1.11 18.16
N ALA A 8 -3.84 -0.74 17.48
CA ALA A 8 -5.14 -1.42 17.54
C ALA A 8 -5.10 -2.91 17.11
N TRP A 9 -4.02 -3.32 16.44
CA TRP A 9 -3.78 -4.70 16.02
C TRP A 9 -2.47 -5.28 16.58
N SER A 10 -1.92 -4.68 17.63
CA SER A 10 -0.64 -5.07 18.27
C SER A 10 0.51 -5.22 17.26
N ARG A 11 0.60 -4.28 16.31
CA ARG A 11 1.61 -4.24 15.25
C ARG A 11 2.30 -2.89 15.26
N HIS A 12 3.55 -2.88 14.79
CA HIS A 12 4.38 -1.68 14.79
C HIS A 12 4.86 -1.32 13.38
N LEU A 13 4.85 -2.27 12.44
CA LEU A 13 5.32 -2.09 11.07
C LEU A 13 4.21 -2.36 10.05
N ASN A 14 4.20 -1.58 8.96
CA ASN A 14 3.27 -1.82 7.85
C ASN A 14 3.46 -3.23 7.21
N SER A 15 4.67 -3.79 7.28
CA SER A 15 4.99 -5.16 6.81
C SER A 15 4.18 -6.25 7.52
N GLU A 16 3.82 -6.04 8.79
CA GLU A 16 3.12 -7.01 9.65
C GLU A 16 1.61 -7.02 9.43
N VAL A 17 1.07 -6.02 8.73
CA VAL A 17 -0.37 -5.83 8.53
C VAL A 17 -0.90 -6.87 7.52
N PRO A 18 -1.94 -7.65 7.87
CA PRO A 18 -2.59 -8.57 6.93
C PRO A 18 -3.25 -7.83 5.77
N GLY A 19 -3.28 -8.44 4.58
CA GLY A 19 -3.91 -7.85 3.38
C GLY A 19 -5.40 -7.55 3.56
N ALA A 20 -6.12 -8.36 4.34
CA ALA A 20 -7.52 -8.09 4.69
C ALA A 20 -7.66 -6.76 5.47
N VAL A 21 -6.80 -6.52 6.46
CA VAL A 21 -6.81 -5.27 7.24
C VAL A 21 -6.53 -4.05 6.35
N LEU A 22 -5.61 -4.18 5.38
CA LEU A 22 -5.32 -3.13 4.41
C LEU A 22 -6.52 -2.78 3.53
N ARG A 23 -7.33 -3.78 3.15
CA ARG A 23 -8.47 -3.60 2.23
C ARG A 23 -9.77 -3.23 2.93
N GLU A 24 -9.91 -3.55 4.22
CA GLU A 24 -11.13 -3.31 4.99
C GLU A 24 -11.01 -2.09 5.91
N ARG A 25 -9.91 -2.01 6.69
CA ARG A 25 -9.79 -1.03 7.78
C ARG A 25 -8.82 0.10 7.49
N LEU A 26 -7.83 -0.14 6.63
CA LEU A 26 -6.91 0.89 6.10
C LEU A 26 -7.17 1.15 4.61
N ARG A 27 -8.43 0.98 4.20
CA ARG A 27 -8.86 1.10 2.81
C ARG A 27 -8.63 2.52 2.30
N LEU A 28 -7.97 2.62 1.15
CA LEU A 28 -7.78 3.89 0.44
C LEU A 28 -8.94 4.14 -0.55
N PRO A 29 -9.23 5.41 -0.90
CA PRO A 29 -10.19 5.73 -1.95
C PRO A 29 -9.83 5.04 -3.27
N ARG A 30 -10.84 4.66 -4.05
CA ARG A 30 -10.62 3.98 -5.34
C ARG A 30 -9.76 4.82 -6.30
N ALA A 31 -9.94 6.14 -6.30
CA ALA A 31 -9.12 7.06 -7.11
C ALA A 31 -7.63 6.99 -6.74
N THR A 32 -7.30 6.81 -5.46
CA THR A 32 -5.92 6.64 -4.97
C THR A 32 -5.31 5.30 -5.41
N LEU A 33 -6.15 4.27 -5.60
CA LEU A 33 -5.73 2.91 -5.94
C LEU A 33 -5.72 2.62 -7.44
N ALA A 34 -6.08 3.59 -8.29
CA ALA A 34 -6.36 3.35 -9.70
C ALA A 34 -5.24 2.64 -10.46
N SER A 35 -3.97 3.03 -10.24
CA SER A 35 -2.82 2.39 -10.88
C SER A 35 -2.58 0.96 -10.40
N ALA A 36 -2.74 0.71 -9.10
CA ALA A 36 -2.58 -0.61 -8.51
C ALA A 36 -3.72 -1.57 -8.94
N GLU A 37 -4.96 -1.09 -8.97
CA GLU A 37 -6.12 -1.84 -9.46
C GLU A 37 -5.94 -2.17 -10.95
N MET A 38 -5.54 -1.20 -11.78
CA MET A 38 -5.28 -1.45 -13.19
C MET A 38 -4.17 -2.48 -13.41
N ALA A 39 -3.10 -2.44 -12.61
CA ALA A 39 -2.02 -3.42 -12.70
C ALA A 39 -2.48 -4.83 -12.27
N LEU A 40 -3.37 -4.93 -11.29
CA LEU A 40 -4.00 -6.19 -10.88
C LEU A 40 -4.90 -6.72 -12.00
N ASP A 41 -5.78 -5.89 -12.56
CA ASP A 41 -6.72 -6.26 -13.63
C ASP A 41 -5.99 -6.71 -14.90
N ARG A 42 -4.83 -6.11 -15.20
CA ARG A 42 -3.96 -6.50 -16.32
C ARG A 42 -3.07 -7.72 -16.02
N GLY A 43 -3.18 -8.32 -14.84
CA GLY A 43 -2.36 -9.46 -14.43
C GLY A 43 -0.88 -9.14 -14.16
N LEU A 44 -0.51 -7.85 -14.13
CA LEU A 44 0.84 -7.40 -13.79
C LEU A 44 1.12 -7.52 -12.29
N LEU A 45 0.07 -7.42 -11.47
CA LEU A 45 0.11 -7.75 -10.05
C LEU A 45 -0.76 -8.98 -9.77
N SER A 46 -0.29 -9.84 -8.87
CA SER A 46 -1.18 -10.77 -8.16
C SER A 46 -1.85 -10.05 -6.98
N VAL A 47 -2.86 -10.65 -6.37
CA VAL A 47 -3.48 -10.13 -5.12
C VAL A 47 -2.42 -9.91 -4.03
N ARG A 48 -1.47 -10.84 -3.87
CA ARG A 48 -0.35 -10.65 -2.93
C ARG A 48 0.59 -9.52 -3.35
N GLY A 49 0.74 -9.29 -4.66
CA GLY A 49 1.47 -8.16 -5.22
C GLY A 49 0.79 -6.83 -4.88
N PHE A 50 -0.53 -6.76 -5.02
CA PHE A 50 -1.35 -5.62 -4.62
C PHE A 50 -1.22 -5.34 -3.11
N ASP A 51 -1.35 -6.36 -2.26
CA ASP A 51 -1.15 -6.20 -0.81
C ASP A 51 0.26 -5.65 -0.46
N ARG A 52 1.29 -6.05 -1.22
CA ARG A 52 2.65 -5.51 -1.04
C ARG A 52 2.72 -4.03 -1.44
N VAL A 53 2.11 -3.64 -2.55
CA VAL A 53 2.01 -2.24 -2.98
C VAL A 53 1.36 -1.39 -1.88
N LEU A 54 0.26 -1.86 -1.30
CA LEU A 54 -0.41 -1.14 -0.20
C LEU A 54 0.51 -0.94 1.02
N ARG A 55 1.26 -1.98 1.42
CA ARG A 55 2.20 -1.85 2.55
C ARG A 55 3.30 -0.83 2.26
N VAL A 56 3.85 -0.84 1.04
CA VAL A 56 4.90 0.12 0.66
C VAL A 56 4.33 1.53 0.60
N ALA A 57 3.14 1.74 0.03
CA ALA A 57 2.50 3.04 -0.01
C ALA A 57 2.28 3.61 1.41
N TRP A 58 1.82 2.78 2.36
CA TRP A 58 1.71 3.17 3.77
C TRP A 58 3.05 3.53 4.40
N THR A 59 4.12 2.78 4.10
CA THR A 59 5.47 3.13 4.56
C THR A 59 5.95 4.45 3.97
N LEU A 60 5.72 4.71 2.67
CA LEU A 60 6.09 5.97 2.04
C LEU A 60 5.36 7.15 2.69
N ALA A 61 4.04 7.00 2.92
CA ALA A 61 3.24 8.00 3.62
C ALA A 61 3.81 8.30 5.02
N ASP A 62 4.11 7.26 5.80
CA ASP A 62 4.68 7.41 7.14
C ASP A 62 6.04 8.13 7.13
N LEU A 63 6.91 7.82 6.17
CA LEU A 63 8.23 8.45 6.02
C LEU A 63 8.12 9.94 5.64
N THR A 64 7.06 10.31 4.92
CA THR A 64 6.77 11.69 4.52
C THR A 64 5.92 12.46 5.53
N GLY A 65 5.56 11.85 6.67
CA GLY A 65 4.73 12.48 7.70
C GLY A 65 3.24 12.59 7.33
N LEU A 66 2.79 11.88 6.31
CA LEU A 66 1.38 11.83 5.91
C LEU A 66 0.58 10.90 6.82
N THR A 67 -0.70 11.23 7.02
CA THR A 67 -1.63 10.39 7.80
C THR A 67 -2.26 9.26 6.98
N SER A 68 -2.21 9.36 5.65
CA SER A 68 -2.66 8.35 4.70
C SER A 68 -1.94 8.49 3.35
N PRO A 69 -1.67 7.39 2.62
CA PRO A 69 -1.12 7.45 1.27
C PRO A 69 -2.03 8.21 0.30
N SER A 70 -1.41 9.02 -0.56
CA SER A 70 -2.04 9.59 -1.74
C SER A 70 -1.74 8.77 -2.99
N THR A 71 -2.24 9.22 -4.14
CA THR A 71 -1.93 8.62 -5.44
C THR A 71 -0.42 8.57 -5.69
N ALA A 72 0.34 9.58 -5.23
CA ALA A 72 1.79 9.64 -5.44
C ALA A 72 2.54 8.48 -4.76
N GLU A 73 2.18 8.14 -3.52
CA GLU A 73 2.79 7.03 -2.79
C GLU A 73 2.40 5.68 -3.40
N VAL A 74 1.15 5.53 -3.85
CA VAL A 74 0.67 4.32 -4.52
C VAL A 74 1.38 4.11 -5.86
N ASP A 75 1.46 5.15 -6.70
CA ASP A 75 2.13 5.08 -8.00
C ASP A 75 3.62 4.75 -7.85
N THR A 76 4.28 5.36 -6.87
CA THR A 76 5.68 5.03 -6.52
C THR A 76 5.80 3.56 -6.12
N ALA A 77 4.92 3.06 -5.25
CA ALA A 77 4.92 1.67 -4.81
C ALA A 77 4.64 0.67 -5.95
N VAL A 78 3.71 0.99 -6.85
CA VAL A 78 3.44 0.20 -8.07
C VAL A 78 4.68 0.16 -8.95
N GLY A 79 5.30 1.32 -9.22
CA GLY A 79 6.52 1.42 -10.00
C GLY A 79 7.63 0.54 -9.42
N LEU A 80 7.91 0.65 -8.11
CA LEU A 80 8.89 -0.19 -7.42
C LEU A 80 8.57 -1.69 -7.54
N ARG A 81 7.29 -2.07 -7.44
CA ARG A 81 6.87 -3.48 -7.48
C ARG A 81 6.97 -4.10 -8.87
N LEU A 82 6.69 -3.31 -9.90
CA LEU A 82 6.65 -3.72 -11.30
C LEU A 82 7.99 -3.53 -12.02
N ARG A 83 9.01 -2.95 -11.38
CA ARG A 83 10.37 -2.86 -11.94
C ARG A 83 10.85 -4.22 -12.46
N ARG A 84 10.77 -4.40 -13.78
CA ARG A 84 11.91 -4.84 -14.59
C ARG A 84 12.97 -3.77 -14.38
N ILE A 85 14.10 -4.10 -13.74
CA ILE A 85 15.31 -3.29 -13.88
C ILE A 85 15.58 -3.28 -15.39
N GLY A 86 15.58 -2.09 -15.99
CA GLY A 86 15.93 -1.92 -17.41
C GLY A 86 17.26 -2.59 -17.71
#